data_AF-A0A523FIB6-F1
#
_entry.id   AF-A0A523FIB6-F1
#
_cell.length_a   1.000
_cell.length_b   1.000
_cell.length_c   1.000
_cell.angle_alpha   90.00
_cell.angle_beta   90.00
_cell.angle_gamma   90.00
#
_symmetry.space_group_name_H-M   'P 1'
#
loop_
_entity.id
_entity.type
_entity.pdbx_description
1 polymer ?
#
loop_
_entity_poly.entity_id
_entity_poly.type
_entity_poly.pdbx_seq_one_letter_code
_entity_poly.pdbx_strand_id
1 'polypeptide(L)'
;MENIIRTPICAVLVLGLVSWSQAGTAAEDTATLATPTKNFDITTARTEVFYWDVTTIFALTDGGYVFIDQIPQGITTLVDTPAEDLLILATFVEDEAGNIVGIASELEEFDKPLTPDGLHDATWTLKLTGRGTLIGHQIEHSSPEALAFLGQIRTQVAESGQPWSGEFVAAGTIGPADNGMGIIIGGSGEFAGAQGYFKEENVYRGYDGTDYDVRTQLTFYFID
;
A
#
# COMPACT_ATOMS: atom_id res chain seq x y z
N MET A 1 -8.28 50.34 -21.96
CA MET A 1 -8.28 48.98 -21.38
C MET A 1 -7.15 48.24 -22.07
N GLU A 2 -5.99 48.21 -21.44
CA GLU A 2 -4.77 47.62 -21.99
C GLU A 2 -4.74 46.12 -21.71
N ASN A 3 -4.57 45.32 -22.76
CA ASN A 3 -4.40 43.87 -22.68
C ASN A 3 -2.99 43.55 -22.21
N ILE A 4 -2.86 43.08 -20.98
CA ILE A 4 -1.62 42.52 -20.44
C ILE A 4 -1.47 41.10 -20.98
N ILE A 5 -0.67 40.94 -22.03
CA ILE A 5 -0.17 39.65 -22.49
C ILE A 5 0.90 39.20 -21.50
N ARG A 6 0.59 38.18 -20.68
CA ARG A 6 1.59 37.52 -19.82
C ARG A 6 2.31 36.47 -20.63
N THR A 7 3.59 36.71 -20.91
CA THR A 7 4.53 35.71 -21.45
C THR A 7 4.82 34.66 -20.37
N PRO A 8 4.83 33.35 -20.68
CA PRO A 8 5.27 32.35 -19.72
C PRO A 8 6.78 32.46 -19.50
N ILE A 9 7.18 32.56 -18.23
CA ILE A 9 8.58 32.45 -17.81
C ILE A 9 8.93 30.96 -17.84
N CYS A 10 9.71 30.55 -18.84
CA CYS A 10 10.44 29.28 -18.80
C CYS A 10 11.53 29.38 -17.74
N ALA A 11 11.30 28.80 -16.57
CA ALA A 11 12.36 28.52 -15.61
C ALA A 11 13.19 27.35 -16.16
N VAL A 12 14.31 27.66 -16.81
CA VAL A 12 15.36 26.68 -17.13
C VAL A 12 16.06 26.33 -15.82
N LEU A 13 15.70 25.19 -15.23
CA LEU A 13 16.43 24.61 -14.11
C LEU A 13 17.78 24.09 -14.65
N VAL A 14 18.86 24.80 -14.35
CA VAL A 14 20.22 24.34 -14.64
C VAL A 14 20.55 23.23 -13.64
N LEU A 15 20.39 21.98 -14.06
CA LEU A 15 20.92 20.82 -13.35
C LEU A 15 22.45 20.88 -13.39
N GLY A 16 23.03 21.30 -12.27
CA GLY A 16 24.46 21.15 -12.03
C GLY A 16 24.83 19.68 -12.05
N LEU A 17 25.77 19.31 -12.93
CA LEU A 17 26.43 18.01 -12.94
C LEU A 17 27.16 17.82 -11.61
N VAL A 18 26.53 17.15 -10.65
CA VAL A 18 27.21 16.58 -9.49
C VAL A 18 27.95 15.35 -9.98
N SER A 19 29.27 15.46 -10.07
CA SER A 19 30.14 14.31 -10.32
C SER A 19 30.10 13.42 -9.08
N TRP A 20 29.49 12.25 -9.20
CA TRP A 20 29.55 11.19 -8.19
C TRP A 20 31.00 10.69 -8.12
N SER A 21 31.76 11.16 -7.15
CA SER A 21 33.10 10.62 -6.86
C SER A 21 32.94 9.20 -6.31
N GLN A 22 33.55 8.25 -7.02
CA GLN A 22 33.80 6.85 -6.67
C GLN A 22 33.17 6.36 -5.36
N ALA A 23 32.08 5.59 -5.52
CA ALA A 23 31.57 4.71 -4.48
C ALA A 23 32.73 3.85 -3.96
N GLY A 24 33.14 4.12 -2.72
CA GLY A 24 33.94 3.17 -1.98
C GLY A 24 33.16 1.86 -1.94
N THR A 25 33.85 0.74 -2.15
CA THR A 25 33.33 -0.60 -1.91
C THR A 25 33.06 -0.73 -0.42
N ALA A 26 31.91 -0.21 0.03
CA ALA A 26 31.33 -0.62 1.29
C ALA A 26 31.10 -2.12 1.13
N ALA A 27 31.74 -2.91 1.99
CA ALA A 27 31.36 -4.30 2.12
C ALA A 27 29.85 -4.32 2.35
N GLU A 28 29.12 -5.01 1.48
CA GLU A 28 27.72 -5.34 1.70
C GLU A 28 27.68 -6.22 2.95
N ASP A 29 27.61 -5.57 4.11
CA ASP A 29 27.17 -6.17 5.34
C ASP A 29 25.69 -6.46 5.11
N THR A 30 25.44 -7.57 4.42
CA THR A 30 24.13 -8.20 4.28
C THR A 30 23.77 -8.69 5.67
N ALA A 31 23.41 -7.73 6.53
CA ALA A 31 22.68 -8.02 7.74
C ALA A 31 21.42 -8.75 7.28
N THR A 32 21.47 -10.08 7.29
CA THR A 32 20.30 -10.93 7.16
C THR A 32 19.33 -10.39 8.19
N LEU A 33 18.26 -9.73 7.72
CA LEU A 33 17.17 -9.31 8.57
C LEU A 33 16.74 -10.57 9.33
N ALA A 34 17.03 -10.60 10.63
CA ALA A 34 16.76 -11.76 11.43
C ALA A 34 15.25 -11.98 11.37
N THR A 35 14.82 -13.07 10.75
CA THR A 35 13.41 -13.43 10.73
C THR A 35 12.96 -13.54 12.19
N PRO A 36 11.95 -12.78 12.63
CA PRO A 36 11.58 -12.79 14.02
C PRO A 36 11.15 -14.20 14.45
N THR A 37 11.57 -14.61 15.65
CA THR A 37 11.45 -16.02 16.07
C THR A 37 10.00 -16.48 16.16
N LYS A 38 9.74 -17.74 15.80
CA LYS A 38 8.44 -18.42 15.76
C LYS A 38 7.55 -18.34 17.03
N ASN A 39 8.07 -17.84 18.16
CA ASN A 39 7.37 -17.79 19.46
C ASN A 39 6.83 -16.39 19.81
N PHE A 40 6.60 -15.52 18.83
CA PHE A 40 5.99 -14.21 19.07
C PHE A 40 4.51 -14.33 19.45
N ASP A 41 4.14 -13.77 20.61
CA ASP A 41 2.75 -13.69 21.06
C ASP A 41 2.16 -12.31 20.72
N ILE A 42 1.41 -12.28 19.61
CA ILE A 42 0.73 -11.08 19.11
C ILE A 42 -0.20 -10.44 20.15
N THR A 43 -0.68 -11.19 21.15
CA THR A 43 -1.62 -10.68 22.17
C THR A 43 -0.97 -9.78 23.21
N THR A 44 0.36 -9.86 23.31
CA THR A 44 1.16 -9.06 24.25
C THR A 44 2.01 -8.00 23.56
N ALA A 45 2.07 -8.04 22.23
CA ALA A 45 2.82 -7.10 21.42
C ALA A 45 2.24 -5.68 21.53
N ARG A 46 3.11 -4.68 21.55
CA ARG A 46 2.70 -3.32 21.19
C ARG A 46 2.11 -3.39 19.78
N THR A 47 0.91 -2.86 19.62
CA THR A 47 0.17 -2.89 18.36
C THR A 47 -0.15 -1.47 17.92
N GLU A 48 0.06 -1.17 16.65
CA GLU A 48 -0.43 0.05 16.01
C GLU A 48 -1.28 -0.30 14.81
N VAL A 49 -2.40 0.41 14.68
CA VAL A 49 -3.36 0.20 13.59
C VAL A 49 -3.55 1.52 12.86
N PHE A 50 -3.46 1.45 11.55
CA PHE A 50 -3.63 2.56 10.64
C PHE A 50 -4.62 2.21 9.55
N TYR A 51 -5.26 3.22 8.98
CA TYR A 51 -6.26 3.01 7.95
C TYR A 51 -6.04 3.90 6.75
N TRP A 52 -6.54 3.45 5.61
CA TRP A 52 -6.75 4.29 4.43
C TRP A 52 -7.97 3.79 3.67
N ASP A 53 -8.52 4.63 2.80
CA ASP A 53 -9.57 4.22 1.87
C ASP A 53 -9.39 4.90 0.51
N VAL A 54 -10.23 4.56 -0.46
CA VAL A 54 -10.12 5.10 -1.82
C VAL A 54 -10.19 6.63 -1.86
N THR A 55 -10.86 7.26 -0.90
CA THR A 55 -10.99 8.73 -0.82
C THR A 55 -9.73 9.42 -0.28
N THR A 56 -8.83 8.66 0.36
CA THR A 56 -7.56 9.18 0.89
C THR A 56 -6.40 9.04 -0.09
N ILE A 57 -6.58 8.33 -1.21
CA ILE A 57 -5.59 8.17 -2.27
C ILE A 57 -5.38 9.51 -2.99
N PHE A 58 -4.12 9.92 -3.15
CA PHE A 58 -3.75 11.08 -3.95
C PHE A 58 -2.86 10.76 -5.15
N ALA A 59 -2.31 9.54 -5.22
CA ALA A 59 -1.73 8.98 -6.43
C ALA A 59 -1.89 7.46 -6.48
N LEU A 60 -2.30 6.92 -7.62
CA LEU A 60 -2.33 5.48 -7.90
C LEU A 60 -2.10 5.26 -9.39
N THR A 61 -1.15 4.39 -9.72
CA THR A 61 -1.00 3.85 -11.07
C THR A 61 -0.49 2.42 -11.04
N ASP A 62 -1.03 1.60 -11.93
CA ASP A 62 -0.72 0.18 -12.09
C ASP A 62 -0.77 -0.23 -13.57
N GLY A 63 -0.51 -1.51 -13.83
CA GLY A 63 -0.54 -2.14 -15.15
C GLY A 63 -1.89 -2.71 -15.62
N GLY A 64 -3.00 -2.36 -14.97
CA GLY A 64 -4.38 -2.75 -15.31
C GLY A 64 -4.92 -3.96 -14.54
N TYR A 65 -4.36 -4.27 -13.37
CA TYR A 65 -4.67 -5.51 -12.63
C TYR A 65 -5.38 -5.29 -11.29
N VAL A 66 -5.44 -4.05 -10.80
CA VAL A 66 -6.24 -3.70 -9.63
C VAL A 66 -7.59 -3.11 -10.04
N PHE A 67 -8.57 -3.23 -9.14
CA PHE A 67 -9.94 -2.73 -9.38
C PHE A 67 -10.09 -1.24 -9.06
N ILE A 68 -9.05 -0.58 -8.57
CA ILE A 68 -9.07 0.84 -8.21
C ILE A 68 -8.68 1.66 -9.45
N ASP A 69 -9.50 2.66 -9.78
CA ASP A 69 -9.19 3.59 -10.87
C ASP A 69 -7.88 4.33 -10.64
N GLN A 70 -7.23 4.73 -11.73
CA GLN A 70 -5.98 5.50 -11.66
C GLN A 70 -6.20 6.92 -11.14
N ILE A 71 -5.35 7.37 -10.22
CA ILE A 71 -5.49 8.63 -9.50
C ILE A 71 -4.19 9.44 -9.59
N PRO A 72 -4.23 10.75 -9.86
CA PRO A 72 -5.37 11.49 -10.38
C PRO A 72 -5.70 11.07 -11.82
N GLN A 73 -6.89 11.45 -12.29
CA GLN A 73 -7.27 11.23 -13.69
C GLN A 73 -6.20 11.78 -14.64
N GLY A 74 -5.74 10.93 -15.57
CA GLY A 74 -4.71 11.27 -16.54
C GLY A 74 -3.27 11.02 -16.08
N ILE A 75 -3.06 10.44 -14.90
CA ILE A 75 -1.78 9.83 -14.55
C ILE A 75 -1.41 8.76 -15.59
N THR A 76 -0.11 8.62 -15.88
CA THR A 76 0.38 7.65 -16.86
C THR A 76 0.16 6.24 -16.34
N THR A 77 -0.61 5.44 -17.08
CA THR A 77 -0.75 3.99 -16.83
C THR A 77 0.52 3.22 -17.13
N LEU A 78 0.71 2.08 -16.45
CA LEU A 78 1.81 1.15 -16.69
C LEU A 78 1.45 0.03 -17.68
N VAL A 79 0.20 -0.01 -18.17
CA VAL A 79 -0.24 -0.94 -19.23
C VAL A 79 0.65 -0.82 -20.47
N ASP A 80 1.02 -1.96 -21.06
CA ASP A 80 1.90 -2.06 -22.23
C ASP A 80 3.31 -1.45 -22.02
N THR A 81 3.75 -1.30 -20.76
CA THR A 81 5.11 -0.87 -20.42
C THR A 81 5.93 -2.03 -19.87
N PRO A 82 7.27 -1.94 -19.82
CA PRO A 82 8.10 -2.91 -19.12
C PRO A 82 7.83 -3.03 -17.61
N ALA A 83 6.99 -2.16 -17.04
CA ALA A 83 6.59 -2.11 -15.63
C ALA A 83 5.09 -2.41 -15.43
N GLU A 84 4.46 -3.09 -16.40
CA GLU A 84 3.04 -3.49 -16.33
C GLU A 84 2.72 -4.46 -15.17
N ASP A 85 3.75 -5.02 -14.56
CA ASP A 85 3.69 -5.87 -13.37
C ASP A 85 3.91 -5.10 -12.08
N LEU A 86 3.83 -3.77 -12.10
CA LEU A 86 3.96 -2.94 -10.90
C LEU A 86 2.68 -2.20 -10.56
N LEU A 87 2.51 -1.88 -9.28
CA LEU A 87 1.60 -0.86 -8.78
C LEU A 87 2.36 0.13 -7.91
N ILE A 88 1.94 1.39 -7.99
CA ILE A 88 2.38 2.48 -7.14
C ILE A 88 1.14 3.14 -6.55
N LEU A 89 1.03 3.15 -5.23
CA LEU A 89 -0.02 3.84 -4.49
C LEU A 89 0.60 4.85 -3.52
N ALA A 90 -0.04 6.00 -3.38
CA ALA A 90 0.23 6.97 -2.33
C ALA A 90 -1.08 7.53 -1.76
N THR A 91 -1.19 7.50 -0.44
CA THR A 91 -2.45 7.76 0.29
C THR A 91 -2.19 8.50 1.59
N PHE A 92 -3.20 9.22 2.10
CA PHE A 92 -3.19 9.66 3.49
C PHE A 92 -3.47 8.47 4.42
N VAL A 93 -2.86 8.51 5.59
CA VAL A 93 -3.03 7.48 6.62
C VAL A 93 -3.80 8.06 7.79
N GLU A 94 -4.81 7.33 8.24
CA GLU A 94 -5.69 7.69 9.33
C GLU A 94 -5.45 6.86 10.59
N ASP A 95 -5.79 7.42 11.74
CA ASP A 95 -5.97 6.68 12.98
C ASP A 95 -7.39 6.08 13.09
N GLU A 96 -7.67 5.38 14.21
CA GLU A 96 -8.99 4.79 14.49
C GLU A 96 -10.11 5.83 14.53
N ALA A 97 -9.80 7.07 14.91
CA ALA A 97 -10.76 8.17 14.96
C ALA A 97 -10.96 8.88 13.60
N GLY A 98 -10.27 8.43 12.54
CA GLY A 98 -10.35 9.03 11.20
C GLY A 98 -9.54 10.32 11.06
N ASN A 99 -8.59 10.61 11.96
CA ASN A 99 -7.70 11.74 11.79
C ASN A 99 -6.55 11.35 10.87
N ILE A 100 -6.24 12.20 9.89
CA ILE A 100 -5.02 12.05 9.09
C ILE A 100 -3.79 12.25 10.00
N VAL A 101 -3.00 11.19 10.16
CA VAL A 101 -1.78 11.15 10.97
C VAL A 101 -0.50 11.10 10.14
N GLY A 102 -0.61 10.87 8.83
CA GLY A 102 0.54 10.77 7.96
C GLY A 102 0.19 10.51 6.50
N ILE A 103 1.20 10.04 5.77
CA ILE A 103 1.07 9.53 4.41
C ILE A 103 1.67 8.12 4.35
N ALA A 104 1.18 7.32 3.41
CA ALA A 104 1.78 6.05 3.07
C ALA A 104 2.01 5.96 1.56
N SER A 105 2.95 5.11 1.19
CA SER A 105 3.05 4.56 -0.14
C SER A 105 3.13 3.05 -0.09
N GLU A 106 2.58 2.44 -1.12
CA GLU A 106 2.70 1.03 -1.41
C GLU A 106 3.30 0.87 -2.81
N LEU A 107 4.24 -0.04 -2.91
CA LEU A 107 4.80 -0.50 -4.16
C LEU A 107 4.58 -2.00 -4.22
N GLU A 108 3.85 -2.46 -5.23
CA GLU A 108 3.61 -3.89 -5.45
C GLU A 108 4.28 -4.34 -6.75
N GLU A 109 4.81 -5.55 -6.74
CA GLU A 109 5.22 -6.31 -7.92
C GLU A 109 4.34 -7.57 -8.03
N PHE A 110 3.62 -7.69 -9.15
CA PHE A 110 2.72 -8.80 -9.42
C PHE A 110 3.47 -9.98 -10.06
N ASP A 111 3.24 -11.19 -9.55
CA ASP A 111 3.83 -12.40 -10.11
C ASP A 111 3.39 -12.63 -11.56
N LYS A 112 4.34 -13.10 -12.39
CA LYS A 112 4.07 -13.51 -13.78
C LYS A 112 3.76 -15.01 -13.87
N PRO A 113 2.74 -15.42 -14.66
CA PRO A 113 1.87 -14.58 -15.49
C PRO A 113 0.90 -13.76 -14.65
N LEU A 114 0.61 -12.53 -15.10
CA LEU A 114 -0.29 -11.61 -14.40
C LEU A 114 -1.70 -12.19 -14.41
N THR A 115 -2.20 -12.53 -13.23
CA THR A 115 -3.55 -13.07 -13.03
C THR A 115 -4.23 -12.35 -11.87
N PRO A 116 -5.58 -12.27 -11.85
CA PRO A 116 -6.31 -11.70 -10.71
C PRO A 116 -6.04 -12.40 -9.37
N ASP A 117 -5.57 -13.65 -9.41
CA ASP A 117 -5.26 -14.48 -8.24
C ASP A 117 -3.74 -14.58 -8.02
N GLY A 118 -2.96 -13.68 -8.63
CA GLY A 118 -1.51 -13.64 -8.52
C GLY A 118 -1.05 -13.32 -7.10
N LEU A 119 0.20 -13.67 -6.79
CA LEU A 119 0.86 -13.16 -5.60
C LEU A 119 1.41 -11.78 -5.90
N HIS A 120 1.34 -10.88 -4.92
CA HIS A 120 1.94 -9.55 -5.03
C HIS A 120 3.02 -9.41 -3.95
N ASP A 121 4.23 -9.02 -4.34
CA ASP A 121 5.29 -8.64 -3.41
C ASP A 121 5.15 -7.14 -3.14
N ALA A 122 4.77 -6.78 -1.91
CA ALA A 122 4.35 -5.44 -1.56
C ALA A 122 5.24 -4.83 -0.48
N THR A 123 5.69 -3.61 -0.71
CA THR A 123 6.42 -2.80 0.29
C THR A 123 5.63 -1.57 0.67
N TRP A 124 5.30 -1.48 1.95
CA TRP A 124 4.67 -0.32 2.56
C TRP A 124 5.71 0.62 3.18
N THR A 125 5.57 1.92 2.93
CA THR A 125 6.30 2.97 3.64
C THR A 125 5.32 3.97 4.24
N LEU A 126 5.26 4.06 5.56
CA LEU A 126 4.39 5.00 6.28
C LEU A 126 5.22 6.13 6.87
N LYS A 127 4.93 7.38 6.52
CA LYS A 127 5.51 8.58 7.16
C LYS A 127 4.48 9.22 8.09
N LEU A 128 4.69 9.03 9.39
CA LEU A 128 3.79 9.51 10.44
C LEU A 128 4.28 10.85 11.01
N THR A 129 3.39 11.85 11.01
CA THR A 129 3.71 13.22 11.37
C THR A 129 4.21 13.30 12.81
N GLY A 130 5.42 13.82 13.00
CA GLY A 130 6.06 13.96 14.31
C GLY A 130 6.59 12.66 14.94
N ARG A 131 6.24 11.49 14.39
CA ARG A 131 6.56 10.19 14.99
C ARG A 131 7.70 9.47 14.29
N GLY A 132 7.75 9.51 12.96
CA GLY A 132 8.83 8.87 12.20
C GLY A 132 8.36 8.18 10.93
N THR A 133 9.06 7.11 10.57
CA THR A 133 8.73 6.27 9.40
C THR A 133 8.66 4.81 9.82
N LEU A 134 7.71 4.06 9.28
CA LEU A 134 7.64 2.60 9.34
C LEU A 134 7.77 2.04 7.93
N ILE A 135 8.47 0.91 7.80
CA ILE A 135 8.61 0.19 6.52
C ILE A 135 8.22 -1.26 6.76
N GLY A 136 7.21 -1.72 6.03
CA GLY A 136 6.74 -3.10 6.03
C GLY A 136 6.95 -3.75 4.67
N HIS A 137 7.16 -5.06 4.67
CA HIS A 137 7.15 -5.88 3.46
C HIS A 137 6.18 -7.05 3.70
N GLN A 138 5.34 -7.32 2.70
CA GLN A 138 4.39 -8.41 2.73
C GLN A 138 4.30 -9.10 1.37
N ILE A 139 3.83 -10.35 1.40
CA ILE A 139 3.30 -11.03 0.23
C ILE A 139 1.79 -11.00 0.37
N GLU A 140 1.12 -10.52 -0.67
CA GLU A 140 -0.33 -10.43 -0.76
C GLU A 140 -0.93 -11.45 -1.69
N HIS A 141 -2.18 -11.78 -1.41
CA HIS A 141 -3.00 -12.61 -2.27
C HIS A 141 -4.49 -12.38 -1.96
N SER A 142 -5.27 -12.16 -3.01
CA SER A 142 -6.73 -12.18 -2.89
C SER A 142 -7.21 -13.61 -2.60
N SER A 143 -7.63 -13.86 -1.36
CA SER A 143 -8.06 -15.20 -0.96
C SER A 143 -9.27 -15.69 -1.80
N PRO A 144 -9.38 -17.01 -2.08
CA PRO A 144 -10.54 -17.56 -2.77
C PRO A 144 -11.87 -17.21 -2.06
N GLU A 145 -11.84 -17.12 -0.74
CA GLU A 145 -12.98 -16.69 0.08
C GLU A 145 -13.37 -15.24 -0.21
N ALA A 146 -12.40 -14.32 -0.29
CA ALA A 146 -12.65 -12.93 -0.64
C ALA A 146 -13.21 -12.80 -2.05
N LEU A 147 -12.60 -13.46 -3.04
CA LEU A 147 -13.06 -13.43 -4.43
C LEU A 147 -14.49 -13.99 -4.58
N ALA A 148 -14.79 -15.10 -3.90
CA ALA A 148 -16.13 -15.69 -3.88
C ALA A 148 -17.15 -14.74 -3.25
N PHE A 149 -16.79 -14.11 -2.13
CA PHE A 149 -17.66 -13.15 -1.44
C PHE A 149 -17.97 -11.92 -2.30
N LEU A 150 -16.95 -11.31 -2.91
CA LEU A 150 -17.13 -10.16 -3.81
C LEU A 150 -17.98 -10.54 -5.03
N GLY A 151 -17.77 -11.75 -5.59
CA GLY A 151 -18.62 -12.28 -6.65
C GLY A 151 -20.09 -12.41 -6.24
N GLN A 152 -20.36 -12.96 -5.05
CA GLN A 152 -21.70 -13.09 -4.50
C GLN A 152 -22.39 -11.73 -4.35
N ILE A 153 -21.70 -10.73 -3.79
CA ILE A 153 -22.26 -9.38 -3.64
C ILE A 153 -22.62 -8.78 -4.99
N ARG A 154 -21.73 -8.89 -5.99
CA ARG A 154 -22.00 -8.38 -7.35
C ARG A 154 -23.26 -9.00 -7.93
N THR A 155 -23.41 -10.33 -7.82
CA THR A 155 -24.62 -11.03 -8.28
C THR A 155 -25.86 -10.55 -7.52
N GLN A 156 -25.80 -10.44 -6.19
CA GLN A 156 -26.92 -9.98 -5.38
C GLN A 156 -27.40 -8.57 -5.77
N VAL A 157 -26.48 -7.62 -5.93
CA VAL A 157 -26.81 -6.24 -6.31
C VAL A 157 -27.36 -6.19 -7.74
N ALA A 158 -26.78 -6.95 -8.67
CA ALA A 158 -27.28 -7.04 -10.04
C ALA A 158 -28.70 -7.63 -10.14
N GLU A 159 -29.02 -8.65 -9.35
CA GLU A 159 -30.34 -9.31 -9.36
C GLU A 159 -31.41 -8.51 -8.63
N SER A 160 -31.07 -7.88 -7.51
CA SER A 160 -32.02 -7.14 -6.67
C SER A 160 -32.19 -5.68 -7.08
N GLY A 161 -31.19 -5.09 -7.76
CA GLY A 161 -31.10 -3.66 -8.02
C GLY A 161 -30.95 -2.82 -6.75
N GLN A 162 -30.59 -3.43 -5.61
CA GLN A 162 -30.38 -2.75 -4.33
C GLN A 162 -28.90 -2.82 -3.96
N PRO A 163 -28.29 -1.73 -3.49
CA PRO A 163 -26.92 -1.75 -2.95
C PRO A 163 -26.77 -2.76 -1.82
N TRP A 164 -25.59 -3.35 -1.72
CA TRP A 164 -25.20 -4.16 -0.57
C TRP A 164 -24.59 -3.27 0.52
N SER A 165 -24.89 -3.59 1.77
CA SER A 165 -24.25 -3.01 2.95
C SER A 165 -24.07 -4.10 4.00
N GLY A 166 -22.91 -4.10 4.64
CA GLY A 166 -22.54 -5.09 5.64
C GLY A 166 -21.09 -4.89 6.06
N GLU A 167 -20.46 -5.92 6.61
CA GLU A 167 -19.03 -5.91 6.89
C GLU A 167 -18.45 -7.26 6.51
N PHE A 168 -17.35 -7.24 5.77
CA PHE A 168 -16.55 -8.41 5.48
C PHE A 168 -15.07 -8.04 5.49
N VAL A 169 -14.30 -8.79 6.26
CA VAL A 169 -12.85 -8.59 6.40
C VAL A 169 -12.14 -9.65 5.56
N ALA A 170 -11.42 -9.21 4.53
CA ALA A 170 -10.53 -10.04 3.75
C ALA A 170 -9.10 -9.84 4.23
N ALA A 171 -8.42 -10.92 4.60
CA ALA A 171 -6.97 -10.86 4.80
C ALA A 171 -6.28 -10.70 3.45
N GLY A 172 -5.43 -9.67 3.32
CA GLY A 172 -4.58 -9.48 2.14
C GLY A 172 -3.22 -10.17 2.28
N THR A 173 -2.65 -10.14 3.49
CA THR A 173 -1.31 -10.68 3.76
C THR A 173 -1.28 -12.19 3.91
N ILE A 174 -0.30 -12.82 3.28
CA ILE A 174 0.02 -14.26 3.41
C ILE A 174 1.50 -14.54 3.75
N GLY A 175 2.34 -13.52 3.89
CA GLY A 175 3.77 -13.68 4.11
C GLY A 175 4.53 -12.36 4.10
N PRO A 176 5.88 -12.37 4.10
CA PRO A 176 6.75 -13.54 3.88
C PRO A 176 7.05 -14.37 5.14
N ALA A 177 6.56 -13.99 6.33
CA ALA A 177 6.86 -14.75 7.53
C ALA A 177 6.13 -16.10 7.57
N ASP A 178 6.74 -17.11 8.20
CA ASP A 178 6.21 -18.49 8.34
C ASP A 178 4.81 -18.56 9.00
N ASN A 179 4.39 -17.51 9.68
CA ASN A 179 3.07 -17.39 10.33
C ASN A 179 2.02 -16.70 9.45
N GLY A 180 2.34 -16.43 8.18
CA GLY A 180 1.43 -15.79 7.23
C GLY A 180 1.34 -14.27 7.36
N MET A 181 2.25 -13.64 8.10
CA MET A 181 2.30 -12.18 8.26
C MET A 181 3.41 -11.55 7.41
N GLY A 182 3.24 -10.25 7.15
CA GLY A 182 4.31 -9.37 6.70
C GLY A 182 5.34 -9.15 7.80
N ILE A 183 6.44 -8.52 7.43
CA ILE A 183 7.55 -8.20 8.34
C ILE A 183 7.80 -6.71 8.38
N ILE A 184 8.13 -6.18 9.57
CA ILE A 184 8.65 -4.83 9.72
C ILE A 184 10.14 -4.87 9.39
N ILE A 185 10.55 -4.15 8.35
CA ILE A 185 11.93 -4.19 7.83
C ILE A 185 12.72 -2.93 8.19
N GLY A 186 12.08 -1.90 8.72
CA GLY A 186 12.79 -0.73 9.21
C GLY A 186 11.90 0.41 9.67
N GLY A 187 12.56 1.46 10.17
CA GLY A 187 11.88 2.67 10.60
C GLY A 187 12.83 3.78 11.03
N SER A 188 12.24 4.93 11.37
CA SER A 188 12.95 6.11 11.89
C SER A 188 12.14 6.77 13.01
N GLY A 189 12.75 7.70 13.75
CA GLY A 189 12.09 8.39 14.86
C GLY A 189 11.74 7.43 15.98
N GLU A 190 10.47 7.43 16.41
CA GLU A 190 9.91 6.49 17.39
C GLU A 190 10.02 5.03 16.96
N PHE A 191 10.22 4.76 15.66
CA PHE A 191 10.31 3.42 15.08
C PHE A 191 11.73 3.03 14.68
N ALA A 192 12.73 3.80 15.11
CA ALA A 192 14.13 3.46 14.81
C ALA A 192 14.48 2.09 15.42
N GLY A 193 14.91 1.15 14.57
CA GLY A 193 15.25 -0.22 14.97
C GLY A 193 14.05 -1.12 15.25
N ALA A 194 12.82 -0.68 14.93
CA ALA A 194 11.62 -1.48 15.08
C ALA A 194 11.74 -2.80 14.29
N GLN A 195 11.33 -3.89 14.95
CA GLN A 195 11.19 -5.21 14.38
C GLN A 195 9.81 -5.74 14.75
N GLY A 196 9.30 -6.68 13.95
CA GLY A 196 8.00 -7.25 14.20
C GLY A 196 7.31 -7.73 12.95
N TYR A 197 5.99 -7.81 13.04
CA TYR A 197 5.13 -8.30 11.98
C TYR A 197 4.14 -7.22 11.58
N PHE A 198 3.63 -7.37 10.37
CA PHE A 198 2.64 -6.46 9.80
C PHE A 198 1.57 -7.27 9.08
N LYS A 199 0.33 -6.80 9.11
CA LYS A 199 -0.80 -7.40 8.42
C LYS A 199 -1.66 -6.32 7.78
N GLU A 200 -2.08 -6.59 6.56
CA GLU A 200 -3.09 -5.85 5.83
C GLU A 200 -4.41 -6.63 5.75
N GLU A 201 -5.50 -5.91 5.99
CA GLU A 201 -6.86 -6.40 5.86
C GLU A 201 -7.73 -5.38 5.10
N ASN A 202 -8.52 -5.87 4.15
CA ASN A 202 -9.50 -5.08 3.43
C ASN A 202 -10.88 -5.27 4.06
N VAL A 203 -11.47 -4.19 4.56
CA VAL A 203 -12.78 -4.17 5.21
C VAL A 203 -13.81 -3.63 4.22
N TYR A 204 -14.57 -4.55 3.62
CA TYR A 204 -15.66 -4.23 2.69
C TYR A 204 -16.94 -3.91 3.46
N ARG A 205 -17.47 -2.70 3.24
CA ARG A 205 -18.61 -2.13 3.99
C ARG A 205 -19.87 -1.93 3.13
N GLY A 206 -19.68 -1.82 1.82
CA GLY A 206 -20.76 -1.60 0.87
C GLY A 206 -20.36 -1.90 -0.58
N TYR A 207 -21.37 -2.06 -1.43
CA TYR A 207 -21.24 -2.11 -2.89
C TYR A 207 -22.49 -1.51 -3.54
N ASP A 208 -22.33 -0.47 -4.35
CA ASP A 208 -23.45 0.27 -4.94
C ASP A 208 -23.85 -0.18 -6.35
N GLY A 209 -23.13 -1.17 -6.90
CA GLY A 209 -23.27 -1.63 -8.28
C GLY A 209 -22.15 -1.14 -9.21
N THR A 210 -21.34 -0.19 -8.75
CA THR A 210 -20.17 0.32 -9.46
C THR A 210 -18.93 0.12 -8.60
N ASP A 211 -18.95 0.63 -7.37
CA ASP A 211 -17.77 0.74 -6.51
C ASP A 211 -17.99 0.03 -5.17
N TYR A 212 -16.90 -0.49 -4.61
CA TYR A 212 -16.88 -0.98 -3.24
C TYR A 212 -16.58 0.17 -2.27
N ASP A 213 -17.35 0.24 -1.19
CA ASP A 213 -16.90 0.93 0.01
C ASP A 213 -15.93 -0.01 0.74
N VAL A 214 -14.64 0.21 0.56
CA VAL A 214 -13.56 -0.57 1.16
C VAL A 214 -12.66 0.35 1.99
N ARG A 215 -12.31 -0.10 3.20
CA ARG A 215 -11.27 0.52 4.04
C ARG A 215 -10.18 -0.50 4.27
N THR A 216 -8.94 -0.13 4.00
CA THR A 216 -7.78 -0.96 4.27
C THR A 216 -7.26 -0.67 5.67
N GLN A 217 -6.97 -1.72 6.43
CA GLN A 217 -6.41 -1.69 7.77
C GLN A 217 -4.99 -2.25 7.74
N LEU A 218 -4.04 -1.44 8.17
CA LEU A 218 -2.63 -1.78 8.31
C LEU A 218 -2.31 -1.97 9.80
N THR A 219 -2.03 -3.20 10.22
CA THR A 219 -1.75 -3.55 11.62
C THR A 219 -0.30 -3.93 11.81
N PHE A 220 0.41 -3.23 12.68
CA PHE A 220 1.82 -3.44 13.01
C PHE A 220 1.96 -4.00 14.43
N TYR A 221 2.62 -5.14 14.56
CA TYR A 221 2.91 -5.80 15.84
C TYR A 221 4.41 -5.72 16.12
N PHE A 222 4.79 -4.98 17.16
CA PHE A 222 6.19 -4.73 17.49
C PHE A 222 6.75 -5.78 18.46
N ILE A 223 8.01 -6.15 18.22
CA ILE A 223 8.83 -6.95 19.13
C ILE A 223 9.75 -5.97 19.86
N ASP A 224 9.41 -5.66 21.11
CA ASP A 224 10.24 -4.85 22.01
C ASP A 224 11.24 -5.70 22.80
#